data_AF-A0A932JSZ4-F1
#
_entry.id   AF-A0A932JSZ4-F1
#
_cell.length_a   1.000
_cell.length_b   1.000
_cell.length_c   1.000
_cell.angle_alpha   90.00
_cell.angle_beta   90.00
_cell.angle_gamma   90.00
#
_symmetry.space_group_name_H-M   'P 1'
#
loop_
_entity.id
_entity.type
_entity.pdbx_description
1 polymer ?
#
loop_
_entity_poly.entity_id
_entity_poly.type
_entity_poly.pdbx_seq_one_letter_code
_entity_poly.pdbx_strand_id
1 'polypeptide(L)'
;MAVIALVAKDDKTRRELQLAVEELGHRAASACDLKGGLELLNTERPRVVLVAQDPADDIAESMLFELEREAPLLPVVVALTRRSAPRALELLKAGVHEVVSAPFGAESLRGSLSKALRWRGTWYEEPRSAAPAEKARTYGAWALAGLLLLGGAGGLTALYRHRRLAAEAARTAPVLAWDLPYGHAAGLAWDGKELWVSDWFSATIHRHEPVGLRLQSSVTLPREVPGAMAFAAGSLFVASAPRMVVKHLLDERLSVLTRSVDSVPQTVGMAFDGLYLWTCDAKKGRLHKRLPDAELTVAASFEYPGVRPAALTFDGRKLWSLDAGGRELLRHDLSDPRRILLRLPLREYDAGDWTPVGLAFDGRRFLSAAVRRRGGLSESRLFAHELAPEVLAGILKP
;
A
#
# COMPACT_ATOMS: atom_id res chain seq x y z
N MET A 1 -52.09 31.21 20.97
CA MET A 1 -52.25 31.84 19.64
C MET A 1 -51.27 31.19 18.68
N ALA A 2 -51.73 30.74 17.51
CA ALA A 2 -50.88 30.11 16.47
C ALA A 2 -51.06 30.87 15.15
N VAL A 3 -50.04 30.85 14.29
CA VAL A 3 -50.12 31.41 12.94
C VAL A 3 -50.62 30.32 11.99
N ILE A 4 -51.62 30.64 11.18
CA ILE A 4 -52.18 29.76 10.15
C ILE A 4 -51.94 30.42 8.80
N ALA A 5 -51.25 29.72 7.89
CA ALA A 5 -51.09 30.19 6.52
C ALA A 5 -52.35 29.85 5.73
N LEU A 6 -53.06 30.86 5.24
CA LEU A 6 -54.30 30.73 4.48
C LEU A 6 -54.02 30.99 2.99
N VAL A 7 -54.24 29.99 2.15
CA VAL A 7 -54.12 30.12 0.68
C VAL A 7 -55.50 30.03 0.07
N ALA A 8 -55.95 31.13 -0.55
CA ALA A 8 -57.27 31.18 -1.17
C ALA A 8 -57.23 32.11 -2.40
N LYS A 9 -57.68 31.59 -3.55
CA LYS A 9 -57.72 32.34 -4.81
C LYS A 9 -58.76 33.46 -4.79
N ASP A 10 -59.95 33.14 -4.28
CA ASP A 10 -61.07 34.08 -4.18
C ASP A 10 -60.98 34.97 -2.94
N ASP A 11 -61.18 36.28 -3.13
CA ASP A 11 -61.02 37.27 -2.06
C ASP A 11 -62.14 37.18 -1.01
N LYS A 12 -63.36 36.80 -1.41
CA LYS A 12 -64.47 36.64 -0.48
C LYS A 12 -64.22 35.43 0.43
N THR A 13 -63.87 34.28 -0.14
CA THR A 13 -63.51 33.07 0.63
C THR A 13 -62.31 33.31 1.54
N ARG A 14 -61.30 34.04 1.08
CA ARG A 14 -60.13 34.38 1.89
C ARG A 14 -60.50 35.21 3.12
N ARG A 15 -61.34 36.25 2.95
CA ARG A 15 -61.80 37.08 4.07
C ARG A 15 -62.68 36.29 5.05
N GLU A 16 -63.57 35.45 4.54
CA GLU A 16 -64.44 34.59 5.35
C GLU A 16 -63.64 33.63 6.23
N LEU A 17 -62.65 32.94 5.65
CA LEU A 17 -61.77 32.02 6.38
C LEU A 17 -60.83 32.75 7.34
N GLN A 18 -60.32 33.93 6.95
CA GLN A 18 -59.49 34.76 7.81
C GLN A 18 -60.23 35.17 9.09
N LEU A 19 -61.46 35.67 8.96
CA LEU A 19 -62.31 36.02 10.11
C LEU A 19 -62.57 34.80 10.99
N ALA A 20 -62.93 33.66 10.40
CA ALA A 20 -63.19 32.44 11.17
C ALA A 20 -61.95 31.91 11.92
N VAL A 21 -60.75 32.07 11.35
CA VAL A 21 -59.48 31.74 12.01
C VAL A 21 -59.18 32.70 13.17
N GLU A 22 -59.41 33.99 12.96
CA GLU A 22 -59.18 35.03 13.97
C GLU A 22 -60.15 34.93 15.15
N GLU A 23 -61.42 34.61 14.90
CA GLU A 23 -62.42 34.30 15.93
C GLU A 23 -62.03 33.10 16.81
N LEU A 24 -61.28 32.15 16.26
CA LEU A 24 -60.75 31.01 17.01
C LEU A 24 -59.49 31.36 17.85
N GLY A 25 -59.03 32.62 17.83
CA GLY A 25 -57.86 33.08 18.60
C GLY A 25 -56.52 32.74 17.95
N HIS A 26 -56.51 32.60 16.62
CA HIS A 26 -55.33 32.36 15.80
C HIS A 26 -55.08 33.53 14.84
N ARG A 27 -53.83 33.72 14.40
CA ARG A 27 -53.51 34.73 13.40
C ARG A 27 -53.55 34.09 12.01
N ALA A 28 -54.33 34.64 11.10
CA ALA A 28 -54.31 34.24 9.69
C ALA A 28 -53.27 35.07 8.92
N ALA A 29 -52.32 34.40 8.28
CA ALA A 29 -51.44 35.01 7.28
C ALA A 29 -51.93 34.55 5.90
N SER A 30 -52.39 35.49 5.07
CA SER A 30 -53.17 35.16 3.87
C SER A 30 -52.38 35.36 2.58
N ALA A 31 -52.55 34.45 1.62
CA ALA A 31 -51.98 34.51 0.27
C ALA A 31 -53.05 34.21 -0.79
N CYS A 32 -52.83 34.71 -2.02
CA CYS A 32 -53.74 34.54 -3.16
C CYS A 32 -53.45 33.33 -4.05
N ASP A 33 -52.26 32.76 -3.93
CA ASP A 33 -51.77 31.68 -4.78
C ASP A 33 -50.79 30.78 -4.02
N LEU A 34 -50.40 29.68 -4.67
CA LEU A 34 -49.44 28.73 -4.11
C LEU A 34 -48.10 29.39 -3.78
N LYS A 35 -47.59 30.25 -4.67
CA LYS A 35 -46.30 30.93 -4.50
C LYS A 35 -46.29 31.78 -3.23
N GLY A 36 -47.29 32.65 -3.04
CA GLY A 36 -47.43 33.44 -1.83
C GLY A 36 -47.62 32.54 -0.60
N GLY A 37 -48.37 31.44 -0.74
CA GLY A 37 -48.51 30.44 0.32
C GLY A 37 -47.17 29.85 0.78
N LEU A 38 -46.27 29.52 -0.14
CA LEU A 38 -44.92 29.02 0.16
C LEU A 38 -44.02 30.11 0.78
N GLU A 39 -44.14 31.37 0.34
CA GLU A 39 -43.43 32.50 0.96
C GLU A 39 -43.83 32.70 2.42
N LEU A 40 -45.09 32.44 2.77
CA LEU A 40 -45.58 32.49 4.16
C LEU A 40 -44.94 31.42 5.05
N LEU A 41 -44.55 30.27 4.50
CA LEU A 41 -43.85 29.23 5.27
C LEU A 41 -42.55 29.76 5.88
N ASN A 42 -41.79 30.53 5.08
CA ASN A 42 -40.50 31.08 5.46
C ASN A 42 -40.60 32.32 6.35
N THR A 43 -41.60 33.15 6.11
CA THR A 43 -41.74 34.46 6.77
C THR A 43 -42.52 34.39 8.07
N GLU A 44 -43.60 33.60 8.11
CA GLU A 44 -44.60 33.62 9.18
C GLU A 44 -44.56 32.36 10.06
N ARG A 45 -43.80 31.32 9.66
CA ARG A 45 -43.66 30.03 10.38
C ARG A 45 -45.01 29.48 10.88
N PRO A 46 -45.96 29.25 9.96
CA PRO A 46 -47.29 28.79 10.32
C PRO A 46 -47.25 27.40 10.95
N ARG A 47 -48.24 27.09 11.79
CA ARG A 47 -48.43 25.76 12.40
C ARG A 47 -49.39 24.87 11.62
N VAL A 48 -50.18 25.45 10.72
CA VAL A 48 -51.13 24.77 9.84
C VAL A 48 -51.19 25.56 8.53
N VAL A 49 -51.28 24.87 7.41
CA VAL A 49 -51.64 25.48 6.12
C VAL A 49 -53.11 25.19 5.86
N LEU A 50 -53.92 26.23 5.67
CA LEU A 50 -55.32 26.16 5.30
C LEU A 50 -55.47 26.54 3.83
N VAL A 51 -55.80 25.57 2.97
CA VAL A 51 -55.97 25.79 1.53
C VAL A 51 -57.44 25.80 1.18
N ALA A 52 -57.95 26.92 0.66
CA ALA A 52 -59.31 27.03 0.16
C ALA A 52 -59.32 26.80 -1.35
N GLN A 53 -60.05 25.79 -1.81
CA GLN A 53 -60.07 25.42 -3.22
C GLN A 53 -61.43 24.91 -3.68
N ASP A 54 -61.69 25.03 -4.98
CA ASP A 54 -62.79 24.33 -5.62
C ASP A 54 -62.47 22.84 -5.77
N PRO A 55 -63.45 21.93 -5.77
CA PRO A 55 -63.18 20.53 -6.07
C PRO A 55 -62.41 20.27 -7.37
N ALA A 56 -62.48 21.16 -8.37
CA ALA A 56 -61.75 21.03 -9.62
C ALA A 56 -60.28 21.53 -9.58
N ASP A 57 -59.87 22.22 -8.50
CA ASP A 57 -58.53 22.77 -8.35
C ASP A 57 -57.57 21.77 -7.67
N ASP A 58 -56.26 21.95 -7.84
CA ASP A 58 -55.16 21.08 -7.38
C ASP A 58 -54.13 21.80 -6.47
N ILE A 59 -54.51 22.93 -5.87
CA ILE A 59 -53.63 23.78 -5.06
C ILE A 59 -53.13 23.03 -3.81
N ALA A 60 -54.01 22.27 -3.16
CA ALA A 60 -53.65 21.51 -1.96
C ALA A 60 -52.64 20.39 -2.26
N GLU A 61 -52.82 19.68 -3.36
CA GLU A 61 -51.88 18.64 -3.80
C GLU A 61 -50.52 19.23 -4.17
N SER A 62 -50.52 20.35 -4.89
CA SER A 62 -49.28 21.06 -5.21
C SER A 62 -48.57 21.57 -3.94
N MET A 63 -49.33 22.07 -2.97
CA MET A 63 -48.81 22.45 -1.65
C MET A 63 -48.24 21.26 -0.89
N LEU A 64 -48.91 20.11 -0.91
CA LEU A 64 -48.41 18.88 -0.27
C LEU A 64 -47.11 18.40 -0.89
N PHE A 65 -47.00 18.43 -2.23
CA PHE A 65 -45.78 18.04 -2.95
C PHE A 65 -44.57 18.89 -2.53
N GLU A 66 -44.75 20.22 -2.42
CA GLU A 66 -43.66 21.12 -1.97
C GLU A 66 -43.36 20.93 -0.47
N LEU A 67 -44.39 20.74 0.36
CA LEU A 67 -44.22 20.52 1.79
C LEU A 67 -43.54 19.19 2.12
N GLU A 68 -43.70 18.15 1.30
CA GLU A 68 -43.00 16.87 1.50
C GLU A 68 -41.48 17.06 1.54
N ARG A 69 -40.96 18.03 0.79
CA ARG A 69 -39.52 18.34 0.74
C ARG A 69 -39.08 19.29 1.85
N GLU A 70 -39.85 20.35 2.13
CA GLU A 70 -39.40 21.47 2.97
C GLU A 70 -39.92 21.38 4.43
N ALA A 71 -41.12 20.85 4.64
CA ALA A 71 -41.77 20.78 5.95
C ALA A 71 -42.78 19.61 6.06
N PRO A 72 -42.32 18.35 6.00
CA PRO A 72 -43.17 17.16 5.86
C PRO A 72 -44.13 16.89 7.04
N LEU A 73 -43.92 17.58 8.16
CA LEU A 73 -44.77 17.47 9.36
C LEU A 73 -45.74 18.65 9.52
N LEU A 74 -45.82 19.58 8.57
CA LEU A 74 -46.74 20.70 8.63
C LEU A 74 -48.12 20.27 8.11
N PRO A 75 -49.16 20.21 8.97
CA PRO A 75 -50.47 19.73 8.55
C PRO A 75 -51.14 20.69 7.56
N VAL A 76 -51.67 20.14 6.48
CA VAL A 76 -52.50 20.85 5.50
C VAL A 76 -53.98 20.54 5.77
N VAL A 77 -54.79 21.56 5.98
CA VAL A 77 -56.25 21.46 6.06
C VAL A 77 -56.84 22.07 4.79
N VAL A 78 -57.77 21.37 4.14
CA VAL A 78 -58.40 21.88 2.92
C VAL A 78 -59.83 22.33 3.18
N ALA A 79 -60.15 23.55 2.78
CA ALA A 79 -61.48 24.13 2.80
C ALA A 79 -62.11 24.08 1.40
N LEU A 80 -62.95 23.09 1.15
CA LEU A 80 -63.67 22.95 -0.12
C LEU A 80 -64.80 23.98 -0.22
N THR A 81 -64.74 24.83 -1.25
CA THR A 81 -65.74 25.87 -1.51
C THR A 81 -67.09 25.29 -1.98
N ARG A 82 -67.07 24.08 -2.56
CA ARG A 82 -68.26 23.28 -2.90
C ARG A 82 -68.18 21.89 -2.27
N ARG A 83 -69.31 21.40 -1.75
CA ARG A 83 -69.39 20.07 -1.14
C ARG A 83 -69.17 18.98 -2.19
N SER A 84 -68.17 18.13 -1.99
CA SER A 84 -67.92 16.94 -2.81
C SER A 84 -67.27 15.86 -1.94
N ALA A 85 -68.07 14.86 -1.53
CA ALA A 85 -67.58 13.74 -0.75
C ALA A 85 -66.50 12.91 -1.48
N PRO A 86 -66.62 12.64 -2.81
CA PRO A 86 -65.56 11.96 -3.54
C PRO A 86 -64.23 12.71 -3.50
N ARG A 87 -64.27 14.03 -3.73
CA ARG A 87 -63.07 14.87 -3.73
C ARG A 87 -62.43 14.98 -2.35
N ALA A 88 -63.25 15.11 -1.31
CA ALA A 88 -62.74 15.12 0.07
C ALA A 88 -61.98 13.83 0.40
N LEU A 89 -62.48 12.67 -0.07
CA LEU A 89 -61.80 11.39 0.14
C LEU A 89 -60.48 11.30 -0.64
N GLU A 90 -60.42 11.82 -1.86
CA GLU A 90 -59.18 11.88 -2.65
C GLU A 90 -58.11 12.72 -1.94
N LEU A 91 -58.47 13.90 -1.45
CA LEU A 91 -57.56 14.80 -0.74
C LEU A 91 -57.01 14.15 0.54
N LEU A 92 -57.87 13.47 1.31
CA LEU A 92 -57.44 12.72 2.49
C LEU A 92 -56.47 11.59 2.13
N LYS A 93 -56.71 10.88 1.02
CA LYS A 93 -55.77 9.85 0.52
C LYS A 93 -54.45 10.43 0.04
N ALA A 94 -54.44 11.67 -0.45
CA ALA A 94 -53.24 12.39 -0.88
C ALA A 94 -52.39 12.92 0.28
N GLY A 95 -52.86 12.80 1.53
CA GLY A 95 -52.11 13.23 2.72
C GLY A 95 -52.59 14.55 3.34
N VAL A 96 -53.71 15.12 2.87
CA VAL A 96 -54.37 16.24 3.56
C VAL A 96 -54.78 15.78 4.96
N HIS A 97 -54.49 16.60 5.97
CA HIS A 97 -54.75 16.30 7.36
C HIS A 97 -56.25 16.23 7.66
N GLU A 98 -57.02 17.21 7.18
CA GLU A 98 -58.48 17.23 7.34
C GLU A 98 -59.11 18.06 6.21
N VAL A 99 -60.34 17.73 5.83
CA VAL A 99 -61.13 18.49 4.83
C VAL A 99 -62.38 19.07 5.49
N VAL A 100 -62.60 20.37 5.31
CA VAL A 100 -63.83 21.08 5.69
C VAL A 100 -64.55 21.56 4.43
N SER A 101 -65.85 21.81 4.53
CA SER A 101 -66.65 22.30 3.39
C SER A 101 -67.49 23.49 3.79
N ALA A 102 -67.79 24.35 2.81
CA ALA A 102 -68.64 25.52 3.02
C ALA A 102 -70.04 25.16 3.60
N PRO A 103 -70.69 26.07 4.36
CA PRO A 103 -70.23 27.42 4.71
C PRO A 103 -69.11 27.44 5.76
N PHE A 104 -68.25 28.45 5.73
CA PHE A 104 -67.09 28.53 6.62
C PHE A 104 -67.39 29.43 7.84
N GLY A 105 -67.13 28.93 9.04
CA GLY A 105 -67.23 29.69 10.28
C GLY A 105 -66.33 29.12 11.37
N ALA A 106 -66.18 29.85 12.49
CA ALA A 106 -65.36 29.41 13.60
C ALA A 106 -65.75 28.00 14.09
N GLU A 107 -67.05 27.71 14.21
CA GLU A 107 -67.53 26.39 14.63
C GLU A 107 -67.20 25.27 13.65
N SER A 108 -67.27 25.53 12.33
CA SER A 108 -66.96 24.50 11.32
C SER A 108 -65.46 24.18 11.25
N LEU A 109 -64.61 25.17 11.54
CA LEU A 109 -63.15 25.04 11.52
C LEU A 109 -62.56 24.55 12.86
N ARG A 110 -63.25 24.80 13.98
CA ARG A 110 -62.78 24.51 15.34
C ARG A 110 -62.23 23.10 15.48
N GLY A 111 -62.98 22.09 15.03
CA GLY A 111 -62.59 20.69 15.12
C GLY A 111 -61.34 20.37 14.30
N SER A 112 -61.35 20.75 13.03
CA SER A 112 -60.27 20.46 12.08
C SER A 112 -58.97 21.18 12.42
N LEU A 113 -59.04 22.47 12.75
CA LEU A 113 -57.87 23.24 13.18
C LEU A 113 -57.37 22.79 14.55
N SER A 114 -58.25 22.44 15.50
CA SER A 114 -57.81 21.89 16.77
C SER A 114 -57.06 20.57 16.60
N LYS A 115 -57.48 19.69 15.69
CA LYS A 115 -56.76 18.44 15.40
C LYS A 115 -55.39 18.73 14.76
N ALA A 116 -55.36 19.57 13.74
CA ALA A 116 -54.12 19.95 13.06
C ALA A 116 -53.12 20.60 14.03
N LEU A 117 -53.56 21.50 14.90
CA LEU A 117 -52.71 22.19 15.86
C LEU A 117 -52.21 21.30 17.01
N ARG A 118 -52.76 20.09 17.20
CA ARG A 118 -52.24 19.11 18.17
C ARG A 118 -50.97 18.43 17.68
N TRP A 119 -50.72 18.40 16.37
CA TRP A 119 -49.42 17.99 15.86
C TRP A 119 -48.35 18.95 16.36
N ARG A 120 -47.45 18.41 17.20
CA ARG A 120 -46.23 19.07 17.66
C ARG A 120 -45.09 18.46 16.87
N GLY A 121 -44.83 18.99 15.67
CA GLY A 121 -43.54 18.77 15.03
C GLY A 121 -42.44 19.42 15.87
N THR A 122 -41.36 18.70 16.13
CA THR A 122 -40.10 19.31 16.57
C THR A 122 -39.57 20.15 15.41
N TRP A 123 -39.51 21.47 15.58
CA TRP A 123 -38.83 22.34 14.62
C TRP A 123 -37.37 21.89 14.54
N TYR A 124 -36.90 21.52 13.35
CA TYR A 124 -35.48 21.46 13.09
C TYR A 124 -34.97 22.90 13.06
N GLU A 125 -34.48 23.38 14.21
CA GLU A 125 -33.73 24.63 14.27
C GLU A 125 -32.35 24.36 13.66
N GLU A 126 -32.19 24.72 12.39
CA GLU A 126 -30.85 24.96 11.88
C GLU A 126 -30.25 26.13 12.70
N PRO A 127 -29.09 25.96 13.36
CA PRO A 127 -28.53 26.98 14.22
C PRO A 127 -28.14 28.20 13.38
N ARG A 128 -29.01 29.22 13.35
CA ARG A 128 -28.65 30.52 12.78
C ARG A 128 -27.59 31.15 13.68
N SER A 129 -26.38 31.25 13.16
CA SER A 129 -25.28 31.99 13.80
C SER A 129 -25.63 33.47 13.90
N ALA A 130 -25.81 33.95 15.12
CA ALA A 130 -25.81 35.37 15.43
C ALA A 130 -24.38 35.77 15.81
N ALA A 131 -23.54 36.14 14.83
CA ALA A 131 -22.35 36.97 15.02
C ALA A 131 -21.83 37.51 13.66
N PRO A 132 -21.24 38.72 13.61
CA PRO A 132 -20.95 39.41 12.35
C PRO A 132 -19.85 38.71 11.54
N ALA A 133 -20.07 38.63 10.23
CA ALA A 133 -19.31 37.88 9.22
C ALA A 133 -17.80 38.17 9.13
N GLU A 134 -17.27 39.14 9.87
CA GLU A 134 -15.84 39.48 9.87
C GLU A 134 -14.98 38.56 10.74
N LYS A 135 -15.42 38.19 11.95
CA LYS A 135 -14.57 37.38 12.85
C LYS A 135 -14.51 35.90 12.44
N ALA A 136 -15.59 35.35 11.90
CA ALA A 136 -15.64 33.94 11.48
C ALA A 136 -14.72 33.63 10.28
N ARG A 137 -14.56 34.58 9.34
CA ARG A 137 -13.58 34.45 8.24
C ARG A 137 -12.14 34.44 8.75
N THR A 138 -11.80 35.28 9.74
CA THR A 138 -10.45 35.31 10.31
C THR A 138 -10.14 34.05 11.11
N TYR A 139 -11.02 33.58 12.00
CA TYR A 139 -10.76 32.35 12.77
C TYR A 139 -10.76 31.10 11.89
N GLY A 140 -11.63 31.04 10.87
CA GLY A 140 -11.62 29.96 9.87
C GLY A 140 -10.34 29.94 9.03
N ALA A 141 -9.85 31.11 8.60
CA ALA A 141 -8.59 31.23 7.87
C ALA A 141 -7.38 30.84 8.74
N TRP A 142 -7.33 31.26 10.01
CA TRP A 142 -6.26 30.88 10.93
C TRP A 142 -6.30 29.39 11.33
N ALA A 143 -7.49 28.79 11.47
CA ALA A 143 -7.63 27.36 11.72
C ALA A 143 -7.20 26.53 10.49
N LEU A 144 -7.57 26.96 9.28
CA LEU A 144 -7.13 26.32 8.03
C LEU A 144 -5.63 26.50 7.82
N ALA A 145 -5.08 27.69 8.09
CA ALA A 145 -3.64 27.95 8.07
C ALA A 145 -2.89 27.13 9.11
N GLY A 146 -3.45 26.95 10.31
CA GLY A 146 -2.90 26.08 11.36
C GLY A 146 -2.90 24.60 10.95
N LEU A 147 -3.98 24.12 10.34
CA LEU A 147 -4.07 22.75 9.79
C LEU A 147 -3.12 22.54 8.60
N LEU A 148 -2.96 23.54 7.72
CA LEU A 148 -2.00 23.50 6.61
C LEU A 148 -0.55 23.62 7.10
N LEU A 149 -0.28 24.36 8.17
CA LEU A 149 1.02 24.42 8.83
C LEU A 149 1.34 23.12 9.57
N LEU A 150 0.36 22.48 10.24
CA LEU A 150 0.53 21.17 10.89
C LEU A 150 0.67 20.05 9.86
N GLY A 151 -0.11 20.06 8.79
CA GLY A 151 0.02 19.14 7.66
C GLY A 151 1.32 19.38 6.86
N GLY A 152 1.73 20.64 6.72
CA GLY A 152 3.00 21.05 6.12
C GLY A 152 4.19 20.68 7.00
N ALA A 153 4.10 20.83 8.32
CA ALA A 153 5.12 20.41 9.29
C ALA A 153 5.18 18.87 9.39
N GLY A 154 4.04 18.19 9.35
CA GLY A 154 3.97 16.72 9.26
C GLY A 154 4.55 16.19 7.95
N GLY A 155 4.24 16.85 6.84
CA GLY A 155 4.81 16.58 5.52
C GLY A 155 6.30 16.87 5.46
N LEU A 156 6.77 17.99 6.04
CA LEU A 156 8.18 18.35 6.13
C LEU A 156 8.96 17.45 7.07
N THR A 157 8.38 17.00 8.19
CA THR A 157 9.02 16.03 9.08
C THR A 157 9.04 14.63 8.47
N ALA A 158 7.99 14.21 7.76
CA ALA A 158 7.99 12.98 6.98
C ALA A 158 8.99 13.05 5.82
N LEU A 159 9.06 14.17 5.09
CA LEU A 159 10.03 14.40 4.01
C LEU A 159 11.45 14.52 4.57
N TYR A 160 11.65 15.19 5.71
CA TYR A 160 12.93 15.29 6.38
C TYR A 160 13.38 13.93 6.92
N ARG A 161 12.49 13.15 7.53
CA ARG A 161 12.76 11.76 7.92
C ARG A 161 13.08 10.91 6.70
N HIS A 162 12.28 11.00 5.63
CA HIS A 162 12.52 10.25 4.39
C HIS A 162 13.82 10.67 3.71
N ARG A 163 14.14 11.97 3.66
CA ARG A 163 15.40 12.49 3.13
C ARG A 163 16.58 12.15 4.01
N ARG A 164 16.41 12.17 5.34
CA ARG A 164 17.44 11.77 6.30
C ARG A 164 17.70 10.27 6.21
N LEU A 165 16.66 9.44 6.16
CA LEU A 165 16.77 7.99 5.94
C LEU A 165 17.35 7.68 4.55
N ALA A 166 16.97 8.42 3.51
CA ALA A 166 17.55 8.30 2.18
C ALA A 166 19.02 8.77 2.16
N ALA A 167 19.37 9.81 2.92
CA ALA A 167 20.74 10.30 3.06
C ALA A 167 21.59 9.38 3.96
N GLU A 168 21.00 8.76 4.98
CA GLU A 168 21.63 7.73 5.83
C GLU A 168 21.79 6.41 5.07
N ALA A 169 20.84 6.04 4.20
CA ALA A 169 20.97 4.92 3.25
C ALA A 169 21.90 5.26 2.07
N ALA A 170 22.09 6.54 1.74
CA ALA A 170 23.04 7.00 0.74
C ALA A 170 24.44 7.25 1.30
N ARG A 171 24.59 7.40 2.62
CA ARG A 171 25.86 7.27 3.32
C ARG A 171 26.26 5.80 3.17
N THR A 172 27.15 5.56 2.22
CA THR A 172 27.88 4.30 2.13
C THR A 172 28.47 4.04 3.50
N ALA A 173 27.92 3.06 4.22
CA ALA A 173 28.65 2.42 5.29
C ALA A 173 30.05 2.09 4.73
N PRO A 174 31.14 2.34 5.47
CA PRO A 174 32.47 2.01 4.97
C PRO A 174 32.46 0.52 4.62
N VAL A 175 32.60 0.22 3.33
CA VAL A 175 32.66 -1.17 2.89
C VAL A 175 33.97 -1.71 3.43
N LEU A 176 33.87 -2.60 4.41
CA LEU A 176 35.05 -3.27 4.94
C LEU A 176 35.65 -4.10 3.81
N ALA A 177 36.90 -3.84 3.49
CA ALA A 177 37.59 -4.48 2.40
C ALA A 177 39.01 -4.90 2.79
N TRP A 178 39.47 -6.01 2.22
CA TRP A 178 40.78 -6.58 2.47
C TRP A 178 41.44 -6.93 1.16
N ASP A 179 42.63 -6.40 0.93
CA ASP A 179 43.46 -6.83 -0.19
C ASP A 179 43.96 -8.25 0.07
N LEU A 180 43.77 -9.11 -0.93
CA LEU A 180 44.26 -10.47 -0.87
C LEU A 180 45.73 -10.51 -1.30
N PRO A 181 46.56 -11.37 -0.68
CA PRO A 181 47.97 -11.51 -1.06
C PRO A 181 48.18 -12.21 -2.41
N TYR A 182 47.10 -12.57 -3.11
CA TYR A 182 47.08 -13.21 -4.41
C TYR A 182 46.07 -12.52 -5.34
N GLY A 183 46.28 -12.65 -6.64
CA GLY A 183 45.67 -11.78 -7.65
C GLY A 183 44.45 -12.32 -8.39
N HIS A 184 44.13 -13.60 -8.22
CA HIS A 184 43.27 -14.34 -9.15
C HIS A 184 42.17 -15.15 -8.44
N ALA A 185 41.53 -14.55 -7.43
CA ALA A 185 40.39 -15.16 -6.76
C ALA A 185 39.28 -15.52 -7.78
N ALA A 186 38.64 -16.67 -7.63
CA ALA A 186 37.60 -17.17 -8.54
C ALA A 186 36.29 -17.51 -7.84
N GLY A 187 36.35 -18.13 -6.66
CA GLY A 187 35.20 -18.56 -5.90
C GLY A 187 35.42 -18.42 -4.40
N LEU A 188 34.31 -18.36 -3.65
CA LEU A 188 34.29 -18.31 -2.20
C LEU A 188 33.39 -19.40 -1.65
N ALA A 189 33.75 -19.96 -0.50
CA ALA A 189 32.89 -20.83 0.28
C ALA A 189 33.14 -20.62 1.78
N TRP A 190 32.10 -20.82 2.59
CA TRP A 190 32.18 -20.77 4.05
C TRP A 190 31.83 -22.13 4.62
N ASP A 191 32.71 -22.69 5.46
CA ASP A 191 32.50 -24.02 6.07
C ASP A 191 31.84 -23.96 7.46
N GLY A 192 31.50 -22.76 7.94
CA GLY A 192 31.02 -22.51 9.29
C GLY A 192 32.09 -21.97 10.25
N LYS A 193 33.37 -22.03 9.89
CA LYS A 193 34.52 -21.67 10.73
C LYS A 193 35.50 -20.74 10.03
N GLU A 194 35.79 -20.99 8.77
CA GLU A 194 36.83 -20.32 7.97
C GLU A 194 36.28 -19.96 6.59
N LEU A 195 36.84 -18.92 5.98
CA LEU A 195 36.54 -18.53 4.60
C LEU A 195 37.54 -19.21 3.66
N TRP A 196 37.02 -19.90 2.65
CA TRP A 196 37.80 -20.57 1.63
C TRP A 196 37.73 -19.79 0.32
N VAL A 197 38.88 -19.52 -0.28
CA VAL A 197 39.01 -18.76 -1.52
C VAL A 197 39.79 -19.57 -2.54
N SER A 198 39.24 -19.80 -3.72
CA SER A 198 39.96 -20.44 -4.82
C SER A 198 40.72 -19.40 -5.63
N ASP A 199 41.97 -19.73 -5.98
CA ASP A 199 42.78 -19.01 -6.96
C ASP A 199 43.01 -19.91 -8.17
N TRP A 200 42.42 -19.50 -9.30
CA TRP A 200 42.46 -20.27 -10.54
C TRP A 200 43.85 -20.29 -11.20
N PHE A 201 44.66 -19.25 -10.98
CA PHE A 201 45.96 -19.12 -11.62
C PHE A 201 47.04 -19.88 -10.86
N SER A 202 47.06 -19.78 -9.53
CA SER A 202 47.99 -20.55 -8.69
C SER A 202 47.50 -21.97 -8.38
N ALA A 203 46.33 -22.36 -8.90
CA ALA A 203 45.71 -23.67 -8.67
C ALA A 203 45.61 -24.02 -7.18
N THR A 204 45.25 -23.04 -6.35
CA THR A 204 45.33 -23.16 -4.89
C THR A 204 44.02 -22.74 -4.25
N ILE A 205 43.66 -23.42 -3.16
CA ILE A 205 42.60 -22.98 -2.25
C ILE A 205 43.25 -22.41 -1.00
N HIS A 206 42.93 -21.16 -0.71
CA HIS A 206 43.37 -20.41 0.44
C HIS A 206 42.31 -20.44 1.55
N ARG A 207 42.72 -20.64 2.80
CA ARG A 207 41.84 -20.57 3.96
C ARG A 207 42.17 -19.34 4.78
N HIS A 208 41.14 -18.62 5.19
CA HIS A 208 41.23 -17.36 5.91
C HIS A 208 40.50 -17.46 7.24
N GLU A 209 41.08 -16.83 8.26
CA GLU A 209 40.47 -16.74 9.58
C GLU A 209 39.11 -16.02 9.52
N PRO A 210 38.14 -16.38 10.38
CA PRO A 210 36.79 -15.81 10.39
C PRO A 210 36.77 -14.29 10.68
N VAL A 211 37.73 -13.84 11.49
CA VAL A 211 37.83 -12.47 11.99
C VAL A 211 39.08 -11.84 11.42
N GLY A 212 38.94 -10.74 10.67
CA GLY A 212 40.10 -10.06 10.07
C GLY A 212 40.58 -10.63 8.73
N LEU A 213 40.13 -11.85 8.36
CA LEU A 213 40.34 -12.48 7.06
C LEU A 213 41.82 -12.61 6.64
N ARG A 214 42.73 -12.77 7.60
CA ARG A 214 44.14 -13.10 7.29
C ARG A 214 44.26 -14.51 6.73
N LEU A 215 45.24 -14.71 5.84
CA LEU A 215 45.55 -16.02 5.29
C LEU A 215 46.12 -16.93 6.38
N GLN A 216 45.49 -18.09 6.58
CA GLN A 216 45.85 -19.07 7.62
C GLN A 216 46.58 -20.27 7.03
N SER A 217 46.10 -20.81 5.91
CA SER A 217 46.72 -21.94 5.24
C SER A 217 46.35 -21.97 3.75
N SER A 218 47.02 -22.82 2.98
CA SER A 218 46.77 -22.96 1.54
C SER A 218 47.04 -24.39 1.11
N VAL A 219 46.20 -24.89 0.20
CA VAL A 219 46.31 -26.23 -0.38
C VAL A 219 46.32 -26.11 -1.89
N THR A 220 47.43 -26.53 -2.52
CA THR A 220 47.55 -26.55 -3.97
C THR A 220 46.90 -27.80 -4.54
N LEU A 221 46.09 -27.63 -5.58
CA LEU A 221 45.39 -28.67 -6.32
C LEU A 221 46.10 -28.90 -7.66
N PRO A 222 47.12 -29.77 -7.71
CA PRO A 222 47.86 -30.00 -8.94
C PRO A 222 46.92 -30.54 -10.03
N ARG A 223 46.98 -29.94 -11.22
CA ARG A 223 46.18 -30.27 -12.42
C ARG A 223 44.72 -29.83 -12.35
N GLU A 224 44.38 -28.89 -11.49
CA GLU A 224 43.06 -28.30 -11.40
C GLU A 224 43.13 -26.79 -11.60
N VAL A 225 42.04 -26.20 -12.10
CA VAL A 225 41.89 -24.75 -12.27
C VAL A 225 40.66 -24.36 -11.47
N PRO A 226 40.79 -24.19 -10.14
CA PRO A 226 39.66 -24.11 -9.24
C PRO A 226 38.89 -22.79 -9.43
N GLY A 227 37.58 -22.91 -9.53
CA GLY A 227 36.62 -21.83 -9.72
C GLY A 227 35.62 -21.78 -8.57
N ALA A 228 34.33 -21.84 -8.88
CA ALA A 228 33.26 -21.88 -7.90
C ALA A 228 33.43 -23.03 -6.90
N MET A 229 33.03 -22.82 -5.65
CA MET A 229 33.13 -23.82 -4.59
C MET A 229 31.87 -23.85 -3.74
N ALA A 230 31.50 -25.03 -3.23
CA ALA A 230 30.44 -25.19 -2.25
C ALA A 230 30.68 -26.42 -1.37
N PHE A 231 30.36 -26.32 -0.09
CA PHE A 231 30.30 -27.48 0.80
C PHE A 231 28.94 -28.16 0.64
N ALA A 232 28.96 -29.45 0.31
CA ALA A 232 27.76 -30.25 0.14
C ALA A 232 27.99 -31.69 0.62
N ALA A 233 27.03 -32.23 1.36
CA ALA A 233 27.03 -33.63 1.82
C ALA A 233 28.39 -34.08 2.43
N GLY A 234 29.00 -33.24 3.27
CA GLY A 234 30.28 -33.54 3.95
C GLY A 234 31.52 -33.51 3.05
N SER A 235 31.44 -32.91 1.87
CA SER A 235 32.55 -32.79 0.92
C SER A 235 32.63 -31.37 0.35
N LEU A 236 33.78 -31.02 -0.19
CA LEU A 236 33.95 -29.78 -0.97
C LEU A 236 33.75 -30.10 -2.45
N PHE A 237 32.82 -29.40 -3.08
CA PHE A 237 32.65 -29.44 -4.53
C PHE A 237 33.35 -28.21 -5.12
N VAL A 238 34.17 -28.43 -6.14
CA VAL A 238 34.95 -27.40 -6.83
C VAL A 238 34.69 -27.49 -8.33
N ALA A 239 34.17 -26.41 -8.93
CA ALA A 239 34.16 -26.28 -10.38
C ALA A 239 35.59 -26.05 -10.87
N SER A 240 36.06 -26.86 -11.82
CA SER A 240 37.45 -26.86 -12.28
C SER A 240 37.52 -26.94 -13.80
N ALA A 241 38.44 -26.20 -14.42
CA ALA A 241 38.61 -26.26 -15.87
C ALA A 241 39.39 -27.52 -16.31
N PRO A 242 39.08 -28.12 -17.48
CA PRO A 242 37.98 -27.75 -18.38
C PRO A 242 36.68 -28.48 -18.03
N ARG A 243 35.62 -27.74 -17.68
CA ARG A 243 34.24 -28.23 -17.47
C ARG A 243 34.15 -29.49 -16.61
N MET A 244 34.77 -29.46 -15.45
CA MET A 244 34.68 -30.49 -14.43
C MET A 244 34.10 -29.91 -13.15
N VAL A 245 33.41 -30.74 -12.39
CA VAL A 245 33.18 -30.50 -10.97
C VAL A 245 33.87 -31.64 -10.22
N VAL A 246 34.77 -31.27 -9.33
CA VAL A 246 35.59 -32.20 -8.56
C VAL A 246 35.08 -32.21 -7.13
N LYS A 247 34.78 -33.41 -6.61
CA LYS A 247 34.39 -33.62 -5.22
C LYS A 247 35.63 -34.00 -4.43
N HIS A 248 35.95 -33.25 -3.39
CA HIS A 248 37.10 -33.45 -2.52
C HIS A 248 36.66 -33.86 -1.12
N LEU A 249 37.47 -34.72 -0.50
CA LEU A 249 37.42 -34.99 0.93
C LEU A 249 37.92 -33.74 1.69
N LEU A 250 37.40 -33.53 2.90
CA LEU A 250 37.84 -32.44 3.78
C LEU A 250 39.09 -32.81 4.61
N ASP A 251 40.03 -33.55 4.02
CA ASP A 251 41.34 -33.82 4.62
C ASP A 251 42.32 -32.66 4.36
N GLU A 252 43.53 -32.76 4.90
CA GLU A 252 44.54 -31.69 4.77
C GLU A 252 44.95 -31.43 3.31
N ARG A 253 44.80 -32.41 2.43
CA ARG A 253 45.25 -32.35 1.03
C ARG A 253 44.12 -32.13 0.03
N LEU A 254 42.88 -32.07 0.50
CA LEU A 254 41.68 -32.07 -0.35
C LEU A 254 41.71 -33.21 -1.37
N SER A 255 41.87 -34.44 -0.88
CA SER A 255 41.95 -35.64 -1.71
C SER A 255 40.72 -35.77 -2.61
N VAL A 256 40.94 -36.03 -3.89
CA VAL A 256 39.87 -36.17 -4.89
C VAL A 256 39.09 -37.46 -4.64
N LEU A 257 37.77 -37.34 -4.47
CA LEU A 257 36.84 -38.46 -4.37
C LEU A 257 36.26 -38.83 -5.74
N THR A 258 35.80 -37.84 -6.49
CA THR A 258 35.13 -38.06 -7.78
C THR A 258 35.32 -36.85 -8.68
N ARG A 259 35.38 -37.10 -9.99
CA ARG A 259 35.43 -36.07 -11.03
C ARG A 259 34.23 -36.26 -11.94
N SER A 260 33.37 -35.26 -11.99
CA SER A 260 32.13 -35.28 -12.76
C SER A 260 32.24 -34.30 -13.92
N VAL A 261 31.84 -34.74 -15.11
CA VAL A 261 31.82 -33.87 -16.29
C VAL A 261 30.70 -32.85 -16.15
N ASP A 262 31.02 -31.57 -16.26
CA ASP A 262 30.05 -30.48 -16.20
C ASP A 262 29.44 -30.23 -17.59
N SER A 263 28.53 -31.12 -17.98
CA SER A 263 27.98 -31.19 -19.35
C SER A 263 26.98 -30.07 -19.67
N VAL A 264 26.37 -29.42 -18.67
CA VAL A 264 25.20 -28.55 -18.86
C VAL A 264 25.52 -27.04 -18.76
N PRO A 265 26.43 -26.59 -17.85
CA PRO A 265 27.06 -25.27 -17.99
C PRO A 265 28.58 -25.20 -17.72
N GLN A 266 29.20 -24.05 -18.02
CA GLN A 266 30.46 -23.64 -17.39
C GLN A 266 30.10 -23.05 -16.03
N THR A 267 30.06 -23.88 -14.97
CA THR A 267 29.66 -23.44 -13.63
C THR A 267 30.56 -22.32 -13.11
N VAL A 268 29.99 -21.14 -12.90
CA VAL A 268 30.69 -19.97 -12.32
C VAL A 268 30.34 -19.71 -10.86
N GLY A 269 29.23 -20.27 -10.37
CA GLY A 269 28.80 -20.18 -8.97
C GLY A 269 28.10 -21.44 -8.51
N MET A 270 28.28 -21.79 -7.23
CA MET A 270 27.67 -22.96 -6.61
C MET A 270 27.17 -22.67 -5.21
N ALA A 271 26.07 -23.30 -4.81
CA ALA A 271 25.56 -23.27 -3.45
C ALA A 271 24.86 -24.59 -3.12
N PHE A 272 24.80 -24.97 -1.85
CA PHE A 272 24.12 -26.17 -1.40
C PHE A 272 22.99 -25.80 -0.44
N ASP A 273 21.77 -26.25 -0.72
CA ASP A 273 20.59 -25.92 0.09
C ASP A 273 20.29 -26.96 1.18
N GLY A 274 21.16 -27.96 1.35
CA GLY A 274 20.96 -29.09 2.24
C GLY A 274 20.52 -30.38 1.51
N LEU A 275 19.99 -30.27 0.29
CA LEU A 275 19.53 -31.41 -0.51
C LEU A 275 20.07 -31.37 -1.95
N TYR A 276 20.05 -30.21 -2.58
CA TYR A 276 20.43 -29.99 -3.97
C TYR A 276 21.65 -29.06 -4.07
N LEU A 277 22.49 -29.37 -5.05
CA LEU A 277 23.57 -28.49 -5.48
C LEU A 277 23.02 -27.53 -6.55
N TRP A 278 22.97 -26.25 -6.21
CA TRP A 278 22.61 -25.19 -7.13
C TRP A 278 23.84 -24.71 -7.88
N THR A 279 23.74 -24.59 -9.20
CA THR A 279 24.82 -24.04 -10.03
C THR A 279 24.29 -22.96 -10.97
N CYS A 280 25.14 -22.01 -11.36
CA CYS A 280 24.79 -20.99 -12.35
C CYS A 280 25.69 -21.02 -13.58
N ASP A 281 25.07 -20.78 -14.74
CA ASP A 281 25.70 -20.60 -16.05
C ASP A 281 25.63 -19.12 -16.45
N ALA A 282 26.76 -18.41 -16.39
CA ALA A 282 26.81 -17.03 -16.87
C ALA A 282 26.64 -16.89 -18.38
N LYS A 283 27.06 -17.89 -19.17
CA LYS A 283 27.05 -17.82 -20.63
C LYS A 283 25.64 -18.00 -21.20
N LYS A 284 24.87 -18.93 -20.62
CA LYS A 284 23.46 -19.17 -21.01
C LYS A 284 22.45 -18.42 -20.15
N GLY A 285 22.88 -17.78 -19.06
CA GLY A 285 21.99 -17.06 -18.14
C GLY A 285 21.01 -18.01 -17.45
N ARG A 286 21.50 -19.12 -16.89
CA ARG A 286 20.65 -20.15 -16.27
C ARG A 286 21.08 -20.53 -14.86
N LEU A 287 20.08 -20.90 -14.06
CA LEU A 287 20.25 -21.56 -12.77
C LEU A 287 19.87 -23.03 -12.93
N HIS A 288 20.67 -23.93 -12.37
CA HIS A 288 20.43 -25.37 -12.39
C HIS A 288 20.32 -25.89 -10.97
N LYS A 289 19.26 -26.66 -10.71
CA LYS A 289 19.09 -27.43 -9.48
C LYS A 289 19.55 -28.85 -9.77
N ARG A 290 20.60 -29.30 -9.09
CA ARG A 290 21.26 -30.58 -9.39
C ARG A 290 21.26 -31.50 -8.19
N LEU A 291 21.22 -32.80 -8.45
CA LEU A 291 21.54 -33.80 -7.43
C LEU A 291 23.06 -33.80 -7.21
N PRO A 292 23.53 -33.92 -5.95
CA PRO A 292 24.96 -34.07 -5.66
C PRO A 292 25.43 -35.53 -5.87
N ASP A 293 24.97 -36.16 -6.95
CA ASP A 293 25.37 -37.50 -7.41
C ASP A 293 26.62 -37.43 -8.31
N ALA A 294 27.11 -38.58 -8.78
CA ALA A 294 28.33 -38.64 -9.59
C ALA A 294 28.14 -38.01 -10.98
N GLU A 295 26.92 -38.03 -11.50
CA GLU A 295 26.53 -37.50 -12.80
C GLU A 295 26.16 -36.02 -12.75
N LEU A 296 25.98 -35.48 -11.53
CA LEU A 296 25.44 -34.16 -11.25
C LEU A 296 24.14 -33.89 -12.01
N THR A 297 23.20 -34.82 -11.85
CA THR A 297 21.93 -34.88 -12.57
C THR A 297 21.16 -33.57 -12.40
N VAL A 298 20.75 -32.96 -13.51
CA VAL A 298 19.96 -31.73 -13.50
C VAL A 298 18.49 -32.07 -13.23
N ALA A 299 18.03 -31.82 -12.00
CA ALA A 299 16.65 -32.02 -11.59
C ALA A 299 15.73 -30.93 -12.16
N ALA A 300 16.21 -29.69 -12.26
CA ALA A 300 15.49 -28.58 -12.88
C ALA A 300 16.44 -27.49 -13.39
N SER A 301 15.97 -26.71 -14.35
CA SER A 301 16.69 -25.56 -14.90
C SER A 301 15.75 -24.36 -15.03
N PHE A 302 16.27 -23.18 -14.68
CA PHE A 302 15.53 -21.93 -14.62
C PHE A 302 16.31 -20.84 -15.34
N GLU A 303 15.59 -19.87 -15.89
CA GLU A 303 16.21 -18.64 -16.38
C GLU A 303 16.73 -17.81 -15.21
N TYR A 304 17.90 -17.22 -15.38
CA TYR A 304 18.43 -16.30 -14.40
C TYR A 304 17.69 -14.95 -14.51
N PRO A 305 17.04 -14.46 -13.45
CA PRO A 305 16.22 -13.25 -13.50
C PRO A 305 17.03 -11.94 -13.43
N GLY A 306 18.35 -12.03 -13.18
CA GLY A 306 19.26 -10.88 -13.16
C GLY A 306 19.95 -10.64 -14.50
N VAL A 307 21.00 -9.82 -14.50
CA VAL A 307 21.74 -9.44 -15.70
C VAL A 307 22.82 -10.47 -16.03
N ARG A 308 23.73 -10.76 -15.10
CA ARG A 308 24.82 -11.72 -15.31
C ARG A 308 25.28 -12.33 -13.97
N PRO A 309 24.96 -13.62 -13.71
CA PRO A 309 25.35 -14.26 -12.46
C PRO A 309 26.87 -14.47 -12.42
N ALA A 310 27.49 -14.21 -11.26
CA ALA A 310 28.90 -14.51 -11.01
C ALA A 310 29.10 -15.59 -9.96
N ALA A 311 28.31 -15.58 -8.88
CA ALA A 311 28.43 -16.56 -7.81
C ALA A 311 27.07 -16.86 -7.17
N LEU A 312 27.00 -17.94 -6.40
CA LEU A 312 25.85 -18.32 -5.60
C LEU A 312 26.28 -18.55 -4.15
N THR A 313 25.37 -18.36 -3.21
CA THR A 313 25.54 -18.84 -1.83
C THR A 313 24.18 -19.18 -1.23
N PHE A 314 24.17 -19.91 -0.13
CA PHE A 314 22.95 -20.28 0.58
C PHE A 314 23.02 -19.73 2.00
N ASP A 315 21.99 -18.99 2.43
CA ASP A 315 21.96 -18.36 3.76
C ASP A 315 21.50 -19.33 4.87
N GLY A 316 21.24 -20.59 4.54
CA GLY A 316 20.60 -21.58 5.39
C GLY A 316 19.11 -21.80 5.11
N ARG A 317 18.47 -20.92 4.32
CA ARG A 317 17.02 -20.97 4.01
C ARG A 317 16.69 -20.65 2.56
N LYS A 318 17.39 -19.70 1.95
CA LYS A 318 17.16 -19.16 0.62
C LYS A 318 18.46 -19.10 -0.17
N LEU A 319 18.31 -19.21 -1.48
CA LEU A 319 19.40 -19.09 -2.43
C LEU A 319 19.67 -17.60 -2.70
N TRP A 320 20.94 -17.24 -2.75
CA TRP A 320 21.40 -15.90 -3.12
C TRP A 320 22.32 -15.98 -4.33
N SER A 321 22.21 -15.00 -5.22
CA SER A 321 23.17 -14.82 -6.32
C SER A 321 23.86 -13.47 -6.25
N LEU A 322 25.12 -13.46 -6.67
CA LEU A 322 25.88 -12.26 -6.96
C LEU A 322 25.71 -11.93 -8.44
N ASP A 323 24.96 -10.87 -8.74
CA ASP A 323 24.78 -10.37 -10.11
C ASP A 323 25.91 -9.39 -10.44
N ALA A 324 26.88 -9.83 -11.24
CA ALA A 324 27.98 -8.99 -11.66
C ALA A 324 27.58 -7.95 -12.71
N GLY A 325 26.49 -8.19 -13.45
CA GLY A 325 25.96 -7.21 -14.41
C GLY A 325 25.13 -6.14 -13.72
N GLY A 326 24.24 -6.56 -12.82
CA GLY A 326 23.39 -5.68 -12.01
C GLY A 326 24.09 -5.04 -10.81
N ARG A 327 25.28 -5.53 -10.44
CA ARG A 327 26.07 -5.09 -9.27
C ARG A 327 25.25 -5.15 -7.98
N GLU A 328 24.60 -6.28 -7.76
CA GLU A 328 23.68 -6.47 -6.65
C GLU A 328 23.68 -7.93 -6.17
N LEU A 329 23.25 -8.14 -4.93
CA LEU A 329 22.84 -9.46 -4.46
C LEU A 329 21.34 -9.64 -4.69
N LEU A 330 20.97 -10.78 -5.26
CA LEU A 330 19.59 -11.17 -5.47
C LEU A 330 19.24 -12.33 -4.54
N ARG A 331 18.22 -12.15 -3.70
CA ARG A 331 17.63 -13.23 -2.91
C ARG A 331 16.52 -13.89 -3.71
N HIS A 332 16.65 -15.19 -3.93
CA HIS A 332 15.71 -15.97 -4.74
C HIS A 332 14.71 -16.70 -3.84
N ASP A 333 13.50 -16.92 -4.34
CA ASP A 333 12.64 -17.94 -3.77
C ASP A 333 13.19 -19.34 -4.12
N LEU A 334 13.19 -20.26 -3.16
CA LEU A 334 13.79 -21.59 -3.35
C LEU A 334 12.90 -22.52 -4.19
N SER A 335 11.58 -22.31 -4.17
CA SER A 335 10.63 -23.10 -4.96
C SER A 335 10.57 -22.61 -6.41
N ASP A 336 10.64 -21.29 -6.62
CA ASP A 336 10.83 -20.70 -7.94
C ASP A 336 11.94 -19.64 -7.93
N PRO A 337 13.18 -20.00 -8.32
CA PRO A 337 14.33 -19.09 -8.25
C PRO A 337 14.26 -17.95 -9.27
N ARG A 338 13.28 -17.92 -10.18
CA ARG A 338 13.03 -16.75 -11.03
C ARG A 338 12.42 -15.59 -10.23
N ARG A 339 11.75 -15.88 -9.12
CA ARG A 339 11.15 -14.87 -8.25
C ARG A 339 12.18 -14.28 -7.31
N ILE A 340 12.46 -12.99 -7.46
CA ILE A 340 13.33 -12.24 -6.57
C ILE A 340 12.55 -11.72 -5.36
N LEU A 341 13.03 -12.06 -4.18
CA LEU A 341 12.45 -11.65 -2.89
C LEU A 341 13.10 -10.38 -2.35
N LEU A 342 14.38 -10.16 -2.64
CA LEU A 342 15.14 -8.99 -2.20
C LEU A 342 16.27 -8.69 -3.20
N ARG A 343 16.52 -7.39 -3.38
CA ARG A 343 17.62 -6.84 -4.18
C ARG A 343 18.48 -5.97 -3.27
N LEU A 344 19.78 -6.23 -3.23
CA LEU A 344 20.74 -5.46 -2.45
C LEU A 344 21.82 -4.89 -3.37
N PRO A 345 21.75 -3.59 -3.71
CA PRO A 345 22.78 -2.95 -4.52
C PRO A 345 24.15 -2.96 -3.82
N LEU A 346 25.20 -3.30 -4.57
CA LEU A 346 26.59 -3.34 -4.11
C LEU A 346 27.36 -2.15 -4.69
N ARG A 347 27.29 -1.03 -3.99
CA ARG A 347 27.77 0.27 -4.48
C ARG A 347 29.29 0.34 -4.64
N GLU A 348 30.05 -0.52 -3.97
CA GLU A 348 31.48 -0.67 -4.19
C GLU A 348 31.86 -1.06 -5.63
N TYR A 349 30.91 -1.63 -6.38
CA TYR A 349 31.10 -2.02 -7.77
C TYR A 349 30.62 -0.95 -8.76
N ASP A 350 30.03 0.16 -8.31
CA ASP A 350 29.45 1.19 -9.18
C ASP A 350 30.48 1.86 -10.09
N ALA A 351 31.70 2.06 -9.58
CA ALA A 351 32.82 2.61 -10.34
C ALA A 351 33.29 1.69 -11.49
N GLY A 352 32.95 0.39 -11.44
CA GLY A 352 33.37 -0.58 -12.44
C GLY A 352 34.86 -0.99 -12.37
N ASP A 353 35.60 -0.52 -11.37
CA ASP A 353 37.01 -0.89 -11.16
C ASP A 353 37.21 -2.35 -10.75
N TRP A 354 36.21 -2.93 -10.07
CA TRP A 354 36.27 -4.28 -9.52
C TRP A 354 35.19 -5.15 -10.15
N THR A 355 35.58 -6.34 -10.61
CA THR A 355 34.65 -7.35 -11.12
C THR A 355 34.36 -8.37 -10.02
N PRO A 356 33.11 -8.48 -9.52
CA PRO A 356 32.76 -9.50 -8.55
C PRO A 356 32.81 -10.91 -9.18
N VAL A 357 33.35 -11.88 -8.44
CA VAL A 357 33.58 -13.26 -8.92
C VAL A 357 33.14 -14.34 -7.93
N GLY A 358 33.22 -14.09 -6.62
CA GLY A 358 32.89 -15.08 -5.59
C GLY A 358 31.95 -14.51 -4.54
N LEU A 359 31.13 -15.36 -3.90
CA LEU A 359 30.19 -14.99 -2.85
C LEU A 359 30.16 -16.07 -1.76
N ALA A 360 30.18 -15.67 -0.50
CA ALA A 360 29.92 -16.53 0.65
C ALA A 360 29.07 -15.79 1.69
N PHE A 361 28.33 -16.55 2.51
CA PHE A 361 27.62 -16.03 3.67
C PHE A 361 28.21 -16.66 4.93
N ASP A 362 28.71 -15.83 5.85
CA ASP A 362 29.36 -16.32 7.08
C ASP A 362 28.39 -16.55 8.25
N GLY A 363 27.09 -16.43 8.00
CA GLY A 363 26.02 -16.45 9.01
C GLY A 363 25.62 -15.06 9.52
N ARG A 364 26.43 -14.03 9.26
CA ARG A 364 26.17 -12.65 9.70
C ARG A 364 26.20 -11.64 8.57
N ARG A 365 27.11 -11.80 7.61
CA ARG A 365 27.36 -10.88 6.51
C ARG A 365 27.65 -11.67 5.24
N PHE A 366 27.42 -11.03 4.10
CA PHE A 366 27.92 -11.56 2.83
C PHE A 366 29.35 -11.10 2.61
N LEU A 367 30.17 -11.98 2.07
CA LEU A 367 31.53 -11.71 1.64
C LEU A 367 31.59 -11.94 0.13
N SER A 368 32.09 -10.97 -0.62
CA SER A 368 32.38 -11.18 -2.04
C SER A 368 33.86 -11.02 -2.34
N ALA A 369 34.33 -11.83 -3.27
CA ALA A 369 35.64 -11.66 -3.88
C ALA A 369 35.46 -10.88 -5.18
N ALA A 370 36.38 -9.96 -5.45
CA ALA A 370 36.44 -9.27 -6.71
C ALA A 370 37.86 -9.16 -7.22
N VAL A 371 37.97 -9.08 -8.54
CA VAL A 371 39.24 -9.00 -9.26
C VAL A 371 39.30 -7.71 -10.06
N ARG A 372 40.46 -7.08 -10.07
CA ARG A 372 40.78 -5.93 -10.92
C ARG A 372 41.99 -6.26 -11.77
N ARG A 373 41.88 -6.06 -13.08
CA ARG A 373 42.98 -6.29 -14.04
C ARG A 373 43.45 -4.95 -14.62
N ARG A 374 44.72 -4.60 -14.43
CA ARG A 374 45.34 -3.38 -14.97
C ARG A 374 46.73 -3.71 -15.50
N GLY A 375 46.98 -3.45 -16.79
CA GLY A 375 48.32 -3.56 -17.38
C GLY A 375 48.98 -4.95 -17.24
N GLY A 376 48.20 -6.03 -17.24
CA GLY A 376 48.70 -7.41 -17.06
C GLY A 376 48.83 -7.86 -15.60
N LEU A 377 48.70 -6.96 -14.63
CA LEU A 377 48.59 -7.30 -13.20
C LEU A 377 47.13 -7.59 -12.85
N SER A 378 46.93 -8.61 -12.01
CA SER A 378 45.63 -8.97 -11.44
C SER A 378 45.71 -8.80 -9.93
N GLU A 379 44.77 -8.05 -9.38
CA GLU A 379 44.62 -7.83 -7.94
C GLU A 379 43.30 -8.45 -7.51
N SER A 380 43.25 -9.04 -6.32
CA SER A 380 42.02 -9.52 -5.71
C SER A 380 41.76 -8.85 -4.37
N ARG A 381 40.47 -8.62 -4.09
CA ARG A 381 40.02 -7.96 -2.87
C ARG A 381 38.74 -8.65 -2.37
N LEU A 382 38.63 -8.78 -1.06
CA LEU A 382 37.39 -9.16 -0.39
C LEU A 382 36.63 -7.91 0.02
N PHE A 383 35.32 -7.94 -0.16
CA PHE A 383 34.39 -6.92 0.33
C PHE A 383 33.38 -7.59 1.26
N ALA A 384 33.06 -6.93 2.38
CA ALA A 384 32.01 -7.37 3.29
C ALA A 384 30.77 -6.49 3.13
N HIS A 385 29.64 -7.17 2.92
CA HIS A 385 28.31 -6.57 2.80
C HIS A 385 27.56 -6.83 4.09
N GLU A 386 27.56 -5.83 4.97
CA GLU A 386 26.73 -5.87 6.16
C GLU A 386 25.28 -5.56 5.80
N LEU A 387 24.38 -6.44 6.23
CA LEU A 387 22.95 -6.24 6.09
C LEU A 387 22.45 -5.42 7.27
N ALA A 388 21.47 -4.55 7.02
CA ALA A 388 20.76 -3.88 8.10
C ALA A 388 20.23 -4.91 9.11
N PRO A 389 20.32 -4.66 10.43
CA PRO A 389 19.92 -5.63 11.46
C PRO A 389 18.50 -6.18 11.28
N GLU A 390 17.58 -5.37 10.74
CA GLU A 390 16.20 -5.76 10.46
C GLU A 390 16.11 -6.77 9.29
N VAL A 391 16.93 -6.59 8.26
CA VAL A 391 17.05 -7.51 7.12
C VAL A 391 17.71 -8.82 7.56
N LEU A 392 18.77 -8.72 8.36
CA LEU A 392 19.45 -9.87 8.93
C LEU A 392 18.51 -10.65 9.87
N ALA A 393 17.73 -9.97 10.71
CA ALA A 393 16.71 -10.62 11.54
C ALA A 393 15.63 -11.31 10.69
N GLY A 394 15.23 -10.75 9.55
CA GLY A 394 14.32 -11.39 8.61
C GLY A 394 14.91 -12.62 7.91
N ILE A 395 16.24 -12.68 7.77
CA ILE A 395 16.96 -13.86 7.27
C ILE A 395 17.06 -14.94 8.35
N LEU A 396 17.41 -14.54 9.58
CA LEU A 396 17.73 -15.44 10.71
C LEU A 396 16.51 -15.90 11.55
N LYS A 397 15.33 -15.29 11.43
CA LYS A 397 14.11 -15.77 12.11
C LYS A 397 13.79 -17.21 11.68
N PRO A 398 13.40 -18.13 12.58
CA PRO A 398 13.16 -19.54 12.26
C PRO A 398 12.14 -19.77 11.14
#